data_AF-A0A7G5YZA9-F1
#
_entry.id   AF-A0A7G5YZA9-F1
#
_cell.length_a   1.000
_cell.length_b   1.000
_cell.length_c   1.000
_cell.angle_alpha   90.00
_cell.angle_beta   90.00
_cell.angle_gamma   90.00
#
_symmetry.space_group_name_H-M   'P 1'
#
loop_
_entity.id
_entity.type
_entity.pdbx_description
1 polymer ?
#
loop_
_entity_poly.entity_id
_entity_poly.type
_entity_poly.pdbx_seq_one_letter_code
_entity_poly.pdbx_strand_id
1 'polypeptide(L)'
;MSILYTPGQVMAALSLSKQQWRTYRSALPHLNPEAGRSACFNAGDLLAAAVVQAGTTALQMSVSAFSPVSEALFELCSAHSWPRLERAHLVLIPAQGRVVLVDSEQRVPACALAVVVELAPLVAALRERLLALGRDPQHDLAFPPMVAGGRP
;
A
#
# COMPACT_ATOMS: atom_id res chain seq x y z
N MET A 1 -17.87 4.35 2.68
CA MET A 1 -16.84 4.73 3.67
C MET A 1 -15.62 3.85 3.46
N SER A 2 -14.49 4.43 3.05
CA SER A 2 -13.23 3.70 2.86
C SER A 2 -12.46 3.64 4.18
N ILE A 3 -11.91 2.47 4.51
CA ILE A 3 -10.99 2.30 5.64
C ILE A 3 -9.71 3.10 5.33
N LEU A 4 -9.27 3.93 6.28
CA LEU A 4 -8.00 4.63 6.21
C LEU A 4 -6.97 3.96 7.10
N TYR A 5 -5.72 3.97 6.65
CA TYR A 5 -4.57 3.37 7.30
C TYR A 5 -3.63 4.48 7.80
N THR A 6 -3.07 4.24 8.99
CA THR A 6 -2.01 5.07 9.56
C THR A 6 -0.66 4.73 8.90
N PRO A 7 0.34 5.64 8.97
CA PRO A 7 1.71 5.32 8.54
C PRO A 7 2.25 4.04 9.20
N GLY A 8 1.89 3.78 10.46
CA GLY A 8 2.27 2.56 11.17
C GLY A 8 1.71 1.29 10.53
N GLN A 9 0.43 1.30 10.16
CA GLN A 9 -0.22 0.17 9.49
C GLN A 9 0.34 -0.05 8.08
N VAL A 10 0.64 1.02 7.34
CA VAL A 10 1.31 0.92 6.02
C VAL A 10 2.68 0.26 6.16
N MET A 11 3.51 0.74 7.08
CA MET A 11 4.82 0.14 7.34
C MET A 11 4.71 -1.33 7.74
N ALA A 12 3.76 -1.67 8.61
CA ALA A 12 3.57 -3.05 9.08
C ALA A 12 3.11 -3.97 7.94
N ALA A 13 2.14 -3.56 7.13
CA ALA A 13 1.63 -4.33 5.99
C ALA A 13 2.68 -4.54 4.88
N LEU A 14 3.61 -3.60 4.73
CA LEU A 14 4.72 -3.70 3.79
C LEU A 14 6.01 -4.24 4.43
N SER A 15 6.00 -4.56 5.72
CA SER A 15 7.20 -4.98 6.48
C SER A 15 8.37 -4.00 6.33
N LEU A 16 8.10 -2.70 6.29
CA LEU A 16 9.09 -1.64 6.16
C LEU A 16 9.63 -1.22 7.53
N SER A 17 10.96 -1.11 7.64
CA SER A 17 11.61 -0.42 8.75
C SER A 17 11.33 1.08 8.72
N LYS A 18 11.50 1.75 9.87
CA LYS A 18 11.42 3.22 9.96
C LYS A 18 12.38 3.92 8.99
N GLN A 19 13.56 3.32 8.73
CA GLN A 19 14.53 3.90 7.80
C GLN A 19 14.04 3.81 6.36
N GLN A 20 13.55 2.64 5.93
CA GLN A 20 12.95 2.46 4.61
C GLN A 20 11.76 3.41 4.43
N TRP A 21 10.91 3.56 5.45
CA TRP A 21 9.79 4.50 5.41
C TRP A 21 10.22 5.96 5.17
N ARG A 22 11.33 6.41 5.77
CA ARG A 22 11.88 7.76 5.50
C ARG A 22 12.32 7.90 4.05
N THR A 23 13.01 6.90 3.51
CA THR A 23 13.41 6.88 2.09
C THR A 23 12.19 6.93 1.17
N TYR A 24 11.15 6.17 1.50
CA TYR A 24 9.89 6.16 0.75
C TYR A 24 9.23 7.54 0.75
N ARG A 25 9.04 8.17 1.91
CA ARG A 25 8.44 9.51 2.00
C ARG A 25 9.24 10.60 1.31
N SER A 26 10.58 10.47 1.28
CA SER A 26 11.43 11.41 0.55
C SER A 26 11.31 11.27 -0.97
N ALA A 27 10.98 10.07 -1.46
CA ALA A 27 10.94 9.76 -2.89
C ALA A 27 9.52 9.82 -3.49
N LEU A 28 8.50 9.59 -2.66
CA LEU A 28 7.09 9.43 -3.05
C LEU A 28 6.24 10.48 -2.31
N PRO A 29 5.92 11.62 -2.94
CA PRO A 29 5.20 12.72 -2.29
C PRO A 29 3.85 12.32 -1.68
N HIS A 30 3.12 11.39 -2.31
CA HIS A 30 1.85 10.86 -1.80
C HIS A 30 1.96 10.21 -0.41
N LEU A 31 3.14 9.73 -0.01
CA LEU A 31 3.36 9.14 1.31
C LEU A 31 3.69 10.17 2.40
N ASN A 32 3.67 11.46 2.09
CA ASN A 32 3.90 12.54 3.05
C ASN A 32 2.66 13.43 3.26
N PRO A 33 1.53 12.87 3.72
CA PRO A 33 0.36 13.67 4.01
C PRO A 33 0.64 14.61 5.19
N GLU A 34 0.09 15.82 5.14
CA GLU A 34 0.20 16.82 6.22
C GLU A 34 -0.34 16.31 7.57
N ALA A 35 -1.15 15.26 7.54
CA ALA A 35 -1.88 14.69 8.67
C ALA A 35 -1.04 13.93 9.74
N GLY A 36 0.29 13.97 9.68
CA GLY A 36 1.15 13.44 10.73
C GLY A 36 0.96 11.94 11.02
N ARG A 37 0.47 11.58 12.22
CA ARG A 37 0.25 10.18 12.65
C ARG A 37 -1.17 9.65 12.40
N SER A 38 -2.07 10.48 11.88
CA SER A 38 -3.47 10.11 11.66
C SER A 38 -3.63 9.14 10.50
N ALA A 39 -4.75 8.41 10.47
CA ALA A 39 -5.10 7.56 9.34
C ALA A 39 -5.38 8.44 8.11
N CYS A 40 -4.59 8.27 7.06
CA CYS A 40 -4.58 9.15 5.89
C CYS A 40 -4.39 8.41 4.57
N PHE A 41 -4.00 7.14 4.62
CA PHE A 41 -3.78 6.32 3.43
C PHE A 41 -4.98 5.43 3.16
N ASN A 42 -5.42 5.36 1.93
CA ASN A 42 -6.48 4.43 1.52
C ASN A 42 -5.86 3.09 1.07
N ALA A 43 -6.71 2.12 0.70
CA ALA A 43 -6.26 0.81 0.25
C ALA A 43 -5.47 0.85 -1.07
N GLY A 44 -5.80 1.80 -1.96
CA GLY A 44 -5.05 2.09 -3.19
C GLY A 44 -3.64 2.62 -2.91
N ASP A 45 -3.48 3.52 -1.94
CA ASP A 45 -2.15 4.02 -1.52
C ASP A 45 -1.26 2.87 -1.02
N LEU A 46 -1.85 1.93 -0.27
CA LEU A 46 -1.15 0.76 0.22
C LEU A 46 -0.68 -0.15 -0.93
N LEU A 47 -1.53 -0.35 -1.94
CA LEU A 47 -1.19 -1.14 -3.13
C LEU A 47 -0.13 -0.44 -3.98
N ALA A 48 -0.24 0.87 -4.20
CA ALA A 48 0.76 1.66 -4.91
C ALA A 48 2.15 1.55 -4.24
N ALA A 49 2.20 1.67 -2.90
CA ALA A 49 3.44 1.47 -2.16
C ALA A 49 3.97 0.03 -2.26
N ALA A 50 3.09 -0.98 -2.28
CA ALA A 50 3.47 -2.38 -2.52
C ALA A 50 4.04 -2.62 -3.92
N VAL A 51 3.48 -1.97 -4.95
CA VAL A 51 4.01 -2.01 -6.32
C VAL A 51 5.42 -1.43 -6.37
N VAL A 52 5.65 -0.28 -5.72
CA VAL A 52 6.99 0.30 -5.62
C VAL A 52 7.93 -0.65 -4.88
N GLN A 53 7.49 -1.24 -3.77
CA GLN A 53 8.30 -2.22 -3.04
C GLN A 53 8.68 -3.41 -3.92
N ALA A 54 7.70 -4.04 -4.58
CA ALA A 54 7.93 -5.15 -5.49
C ALA A 54 8.93 -4.79 -6.60
N GLY A 55 8.78 -3.61 -7.21
CA GLY A 55 9.69 -3.10 -8.22
C GLY A 55 11.11 -2.89 -7.69
N THR A 56 11.27 -2.24 -6.52
CA THR A 56 12.59 -2.02 -5.91
C THR A 56 13.29 -3.33 -5.53
N THR A 57 12.55 -4.34 -5.07
CA THR A 57 13.10 -5.65 -4.71
C THR A 57 13.45 -6.48 -5.94
N ALA A 58 12.56 -6.55 -6.93
CA ALA A 58 12.74 -7.39 -8.11
C ALA A 58 13.78 -6.81 -9.10
N LEU A 59 13.78 -5.50 -9.30
CA LEU A 59 14.64 -4.82 -10.27
C LEU A 59 15.91 -4.24 -9.65
N GLN A 60 16.07 -4.37 -8.32
CA GLN A 60 17.16 -3.75 -7.55
C GLN A 60 17.29 -2.22 -7.78
N MET A 61 16.18 -1.58 -8.12
CA MET A 61 16.10 -0.14 -8.36
C MET A 61 15.90 0.61 -7.05
N SER A 62 16.39 1.85 -6.99
CA SER A 62 16.07 2.75 -5.88
C SER A 62 14.60 3.17 -5.91
N VAL A 63 14.05 3.50 -4.74
CA VAL A 63 12.67 4.05 -4.64
C VAL A 63 12.52 5.33 -5.48
N SER A 64 13.57 6.14 -5.55
CA SER A 64 13.59 7.38 -6.34
C SER A 64 13.39 7.15 -7.84
N ALA A 65 13.70 5.97 -8.37
CA ALA A 65 13.48 5.65 -9.78
C ALA A 65 11.98 5.57 -10.15
N PHE A 66 11.10 5.41 -9.15
CA PHE A 66 9.65 5.42 -9.32
C PHE A 66 9.03 6.81 -9.14
N SER A 67 9.81 7.82 -8.74
CA SER A 67 9.33 9.18 -8.54
C SER A 67 8.58 9.75 -9.76
N PRO A 68 9.06 9.58 -11.03
CA PRO A 68 8.37 10.11 -12.22
C PRO A 68 6.97 9.54 -12.45
N VAL A 69 6.68 8.32 -11.97
CA VAL A 69 5.39 7.64 -12.15
C VAL A 69 4.57 7.62 -10.87
N SER A 70 5.09 8.17 -9.78
CA SER A 70 4.50 8.02 -8.45
C SER A 70 3.10 8.63 -8.36
N GLU A 71 2.89 9.85 -8.85
CA GLU A 71 1.58 10.50 -8.85
C GLU A 71 0.53 9.66 -9.59
N ALA A 72 0.79 9.35 -10.86
CA ALA A 72 -0.10 8.53 -11.69
C ALA A 72 -0.35 7.12 -11.09
N LEU A 73 0.64 6.52 -10.44
CA LEU A 73 0.51 5.23 -9.78
C LEU A 73 -0.46 5.31 -8.59
N PHE A 74 -0.27 6.27 -7.70
CA PHE A 74 -1.08 6.42 -6.49
C PHE A 74 -2.52 6.81 -6.82
N GLU A 75 -2.71 7.72 -7.78
CA GLU A 75 -4.04 8.09 -8.27
C GLU A 75 -4.78 6.90 -8.89
N LEU A 76 -4.11 6.15 -9.78
CA LEU A 76 -4.72 5.02 -10.46
C LEU A 76 -5.12 3.89 -9.50
N CYS A 77 -4.24 3.57 -8.54
CA CYS A 77 -4.54 2.56 -7.52
C CYS A 77 -5.67 3.02 -6.56
N SER A 78 -5.76 4.33 -6.27
CA SER A 78 -6.81 4.89 -5.42
C SER A 78 -8.16 5.02 -6.13
N ALA A 79 -8.16 5.20 -7.44
CA ALA A 79 -9.37 5.34 -8.26
C ALA A 79 -10.13 4.01 -8.48
N HIS A 80 -9.50 2.86 -8.21
CA HIS A 80 -10.06 1.54 -8.51
C HIS A 80 -10.15 0.65 -7.27
N SER A 81 -11.17 -0.20 -7.23
CA SER A 81 -11.31 -1.19 -6.17
C SER A 81 -10.31 -2.34 -6.35
N TRP A 82 -9.84 -2.93 -5.25
CA TRP A 82 -8.93 -4.07 -5.28
C TRP A 82 -9.42 -5.24 -6.15
N PRO A 83 -10.70 -5.65 -6.12
CA PRO A 83 -11.19 -6.72 -7.01
C PRO A 83 -11.03 -6.41 -8.51
N ARG A 84 -11.09 -5.13 -8.90
CA ARG A 84 -10.81 -4.73 -10.29
C ARG A 84 -9.31 -4.79 -10.58
N LEU A 85 -8.50 -4.26 -9.67
CA LEU A 85 -7.04 -4.26 -9.81
C LEU A 85 -6.47 -5.68 -9.87
N GLU A 86 -7.01 -6.63 -9.11
CA GLU A 86 -6.62 -8.06 -9.16
C GLU A 86 -6.74 -8.72 -10.53
N ARG A 87 -7.58 -8.18 -11.42
CA ARG A 87 -7.82 -8.75 -12.76
C ARG A 87 -7.02 -8.04 -13.86
N ALA A 88 -6.09 -7.18 -13.46
CA ALA A 88 -5.35 -6.33 -14.36
C ALA A 88 -3.85 -6.34 -14.05
N HIS A 89 -3.09 -5.88 -15.03
CA HIS A 89 -1.68 -5.60 -14.94
C HIS A 89 -1.46 -4.09 -14.89
N LEU A 90 -0.45 -3.69 -14.15
CA LEU A 90 -0.04 -2.30 -14.08
C LEU A 90 1.24 -2.11 -14.87
N VAL A 91 1.18 -1.27 -15.88
CA VAL A 91 2.29 -0.94 -16.77
C VAL A 91 2.86 0.40 -16.35
N LEU A 92 4.07 0.38 -15.79
CA LEU A 92 4.84 1.57 -15.47
C LEU A 92 5.73 1.93 -16.65
N ILE A 93 5.67 3.18 -17.10
CA ILE A 93 6.54 3.72 -18.15
C ILE A 93 7.31 4.92 -17.56
N PRO A 94 8.39 4.67 -16.78
CA PRO A 94 9.09 5.70 -16.02
C PRO A 94 9.58 6.88 -16.86
N ALA A 95 10.12 6.59 -18.05
CA ALA A 95 10.64 7.61 -18.96
C ALA A 95 9.56 8.59 -19.46
N GLN A 96 8.28 8.21 -19.40
CA GLN A 96 7.15 9.05 -19.80
C GLN A 96 6.34 9.56 -18.60
N GLY A 97 6.69 9.17 -17.37
CA GLY A 97 5.88 9.45 -16.18
C GLY A 97 4.47 8.86 -16.25
N ARG A 98 4.27 7.79 -17.03
CA ARG A 98 2.95 7.21 -17.31
C ARG A 98 2.74 5.90 -16.58
N VAL A 99 1.51 5.70 -16.13
CA VAL A 99 1.03 4.44 -15.56
C VAL A 99 -0.27 4.07 -16.26
N VAL A 100 -0.38 2.81 -16.68
CA VAL A 100 -1.55 2.30 -17.40
C VAL A 100 -2.03 1.02 -16.75
N LEU A 101 -3.32 0.93 -16.48
CA LEU A 101 -3.99 -0.31 -16.10
C LEU A 101 -4.40 -1.02 -17.39
N VAL A 102 -3.95 -2.27 -17.54
CA VAL A 102 -4.18 -3.08 -18.74
C VAL A 102 -4.82 -4.38 -18.28
N ASP A 103 -6.01 -4.68 -18.79
CA ASP A 103 -6.65 -5.99 -18.52
C ASP A 103 -5.80 -7.11 -19.14
N SER A 104 -5.87 -8.34 -18.61
CA SER A 104 -5.01 -9.45 -19.04
C SER A 104 -5.01 -9.76 -20.54
N GLU A 105 -6.10 -9.43 -21.24
CA GLU A 105 -6.25 -9.65 -22.70
C GLU A 105 -5.80 -8.45 -23.55
N GLN A 106 -5.48 -7.31 -22.94
CA GLN A 106 -5.11 -6.09 -23.65
C GLN A 106 -3.60 -6.02 -23.90
N ARG A 107 -3.21 -5.43 -25.04
CA ARG A 107 -1.80 -5.23 -25.37
C ARG A 107 -1.20 -4.10 -24.54
N VAL A 108 0.03 -4.33 -24.09
CA VAL A 108 0.86 -3.30 -23.47
C VAL A 108 1.11 -2.16 -24.49
N PRO A 109 1.00 -0.88 -24.10
CA PRO A 109 1.31 0.24 -24.96
C PRO A 109 2.74 0.16 -25.53
N ALA A 110 2.91 0.54 -26.80
CA ALA A 110 4.24 0.60 -27.40
C ALA A 110 5.09 1.69 -26.72
N CYS A 111 6.21 1.30 -26.13
CA CYS A 111 7.19 2.19 -25.53
C CYS A 111 8.59 1.56 -25.54
N ALA A 112 9.62 2.37 -25.31
CA ALA A 112 11.01 1.89 -25.27
C ALA A 112 11.29 0.94 -24.10
N LEU A 113 10.73 1.22 -22.92
CA LEU A 113 10.87 0.42 -21.71
C LEU A 113 9.64 0.56 -20.83
N ALA A 114 9.09 -0.56 -20.39
CA ALA A 114 8.03 -0.63 -19.40
C ALA A 114 8.32 -1.70 -18.36
N VAL A 115 7.81 -1.48 -17.15
CA VAL A 115 7.75 -2.48 -16.10
C VAL A 115 6.29 -2.92 -15.97
N VAL A 116 6.03 -4.20 -16.20
CA VAL A 116 4.70 -4.79 -16.06
C VAL A 116 4.62 -5.49 -14.72
N VAL A 117 3.61 -5.15 -13.92
CA VAL A 117 3.39 -5.69 -12.59
C VAL A 117 2.03 -6.37 -12.52
N GLU A 118 2.02 -7.65 -12.18
CA GLU A 118 0.77 -8.36 -11.87
C GLU A 118 0.26 -7.94 -10.50
N LEU A 119 -0.98 -7.46 -10.44
CA LEU A 119 -1.54 -6.94 -9.19
C LEU A 119 -2.17 -8.03 -8.32
N ALA A 120 -2.65 -9.13 -8.91
CA ALA A 120 -3.25 -10.26 -8.18
C ALA A 120 -2.40 -10.75 -6.98
N PRO A 121 -1.11 -11.12 -7.15
CA PRO A 121 -0.31 -11.62 -6.03
C PRO A 121 -0.06 -10.54 -4.96
N LEU A 122 0.05 -9.26 -5.36
CA LEU A 122 0.27 -8.16 -4.42
C LEU A 122 -0.96 -7.90 -3.57
N VAL A 123 -2.15 -7.86 -4.18
CA VAL A 123 -3.41 -7.66 -3.47
C VAL A 123 -3.68 -8.83 -2.53
N ALA A 124 -3.47 -10.08 -2.97
CA ALA A 124 -3.64 -11.25 -2.12
C ALA A 124 -2.72 -11.20 -0.89
N ALA A 125 -1.43 -10.90 -1.09
CA ALA A 125 -0.48 -10.76 0.00
C ALA A 125 -0.84 -9.62 0.97
N LEU A 126 -1.29 -8.47 0.45
CA LEU A 126 -1.72 -7.35 1.28
C LEU A 126 -2.97 -7.70 2.10
N ARG A 127 -3.96 -8.38 1.52
CA ARG A 127 -5.16 -8.84 2.23
C ARG A 127 -4.79 -9.73 3.42
N GLU A 128 -3.95 -10.73 3.20
CA GLU A 128 -3.50 -11.63 4.26
C GLU A 128 -2.77 -10.88 5.38
N ARG A 129 -1.86 -9.96 5.04
CA ARG A 129 -1.14 -9.15 6.02
C ARG A 129 -2.06 -8.21 6.79
N LEU A 130 -3.02 -7.56 6.12
CA LEU A 130 -3.99 -6.69 6.79
C LEU A 130 -4.92 -7.48 7.71
N LEU A 131 -5.34 -8.68 7.31
CA LEU A 131 -6.11 -9.59 8.16
C LEU A 131 -5.31 -10.01 9.39
N ALA A 132 -4.02 -10.30 9.24
CA ALA A 132 -3.14 -10.62 10.36
C ALA A 132 -2.95 -9.42 11.32
N LEU A 133 -2.86 -8.19 10.79
CA LEU A 133 -2.76 -6.96 11.60
C LEU A 133 -4.06 -6.63 12.34
N GLY A 134 -5.22 -6.95 11.75
CA GLY A 134 -6.52 -6.79 12.40
C GLY A 134 -6.80 -7.83 13.49
N ARG A 135 -6.01 -8.91 13.55
CA ARG A 135 -6.06 -9.94 14.60
C ARG A 135 -5.15 -9.62 15.79
N ASP A 136 -5.03 -8.34 16.14
CA ASP A 136 -4.47 -8.00 17.46
C ASP A 136 -5.30 -8.78 18.49
N PRO A 137 -4.67 -9.59 19.38
CA PRO A 137 -5.40 -10.27 20.43
C PRO A 137 -6.10 -9.15 21.19
N GLN A 138 -7.42 -9.14 21.12
CA GLN A 138 -8.27 -8.34 21.98
C GLN A 138 -7.58 -8.34 23.34
N HIS A 139 -7.15 -7.16 23.80
CA HIS A 139 -6.61 -6.99 25.13
C HIS A 139 -7.44 -7.89 26.04
N ASP A 140 -6.82 -8.91 26.63
CA ASP A 140 -7.30 -9.49 27.87
C ASP A 140 -7.25 -8.33 28.87
N LEU A 141 -8.24 -7.44 28.78
CA LEU A 141 -8.65 -6.62 29.88
C LEU A 141 -9.21 -7.63 30.86
N ALA A 142 -8.30 -8.27 31.59
CA ALA A 142 -8.61 -8.92 32.84
C ALA A 142 -9.13 -7.80 33.75
N PHE A 143 -10.40 -7.48 33.61
CA PHE A 143 -11.11 -6.74 34.64
C PHE A 143 -11.24 -7.71 35.81
N PRO A 144 -10.48 -7.51 36.91
CA PRO A 144 -10.72 -8.33 38.08
C PRO A 144 -12.18 -8.12 38.51
N PRO A 145 -12.95 -9.18 38.84
CA PRO A 145 -14.29 -9.01 39.38
C PRO A 145 -14.18 -8.24 40.70
N MET A 146 -14.58 -6.97 40.68
CA MET A 146 -14.67 -6.16 41.88
C MET A 146 -15.98 -6.53 42.58
N VAL A 147 -15.88 -7.23 43.70
CA VAL A 147 -17.04 -7.50 44.57
C VAL A 147 -17.54 -6.15 45.09
N ALA A 148 -18.70 -5.71 44.60
CA ALA A 148 -19.41 -4.58 45.19
C ALA A 148 -19.88 -5.02 46.58
N GLY A 149 -19.08 -4.68 47.60
CA GLY A 149 -19.44 -4.90 48.99
C GLY A 149 -20.73 -4.17 49.33
N GLY A 150 -21.80 -4.95 49.52
CA GLY A 150 -23.04 -4.48 50.11
C GLY A 150 -22.74 -3.91 51.50
N ARG A 151 -23.17 -2.68 51.72
CA ARG A 151 -23.06 -1.98 53.00
C ARG A 151 -24.21 -2.45 53.91
N PRO A 152 -23.97 -2.71 55.21
CA PRO A 152 -25.03 -3.00 56.16
C PRO A 152 -25.93 -1.78 56.42
#